data_AF-A0A679JD54-F1
#
_entry.id   AF-A0A679JD54-F1
#
_cell.length_a   1.000
_cell.length_b   1.000
_cell.length_c   1.000
_cell.angle_alpha   90.00
_cell.angle_beta   90.00
_cell.angle_gamma   90.00
#
_symmetry.space_group_name_H-M   'P 1'
#
loop_
_entity.id
_entity.type
_entity.pdbx_description
1 polymer ?
#
loop_
_entity_poly.entity_id
_entity_poly.type
_entity_poly.pdbx_seq_one_letter_code
_entity_poly.pdbx_strand_id
1 'polypeptide(L)'
;MRDLFEDGPHLTPILSFQEREPAVTDVEHPLTKGTAVEQTGRSRNSAEGARSGGSLQTITLREGADLDGFRAAARLLAAASVPPDRVVWSIGQAPGLFGQVAQPESGSDAPLSLPRAAADLIRMVVPHRDPERYALLYTLIWRVTHGERGLMEVGSDPLVHRLDRMRKAIARDLHKMHAFLRFRRTEADGVERFVAWFEPDHHILEAASTFFVARFRSLNWSILTPDGSAHWDGDTLTFGPPGRREDAPEADGFEAGWRDYYESTFNPARTNLAAMRAEMPKKYWRNMPETAAIPGLVRAASARTDAMIEREPQMPTKRNPAKAVAAMSDQDPASLEELNAIIRRSEPLVPGATQAVLGEGPAHAAIAFVGEQPGDQEDRQGRPFVGPAGQLLSRAMADAGIERNAAYLTNAVKHFKFEERGKRRIHQKPTAGEVSHYRWWLDRELDFVAPKLVVALGATAVLALTGKAIPITRARGPASFGKAYEGFITVHPSYLLRLPDEAKEDAYVAFVADLKRVGDLARELGA
;
A
#
# COMPACT_ATOMS: atom_id res chain seq x y z
N MET A 1 -9.89 16.50 -7.87
CA MET A 1 -10.12 16.65 -6.41
C MET A 1 -9.03 15.85 -5.68
N ARG A 2 -7.80 16.36 -5.75
CA ARG A 2 -6.65 15.88 -4.97
C ARG A 2 -6.77 16.40 -3.55
N ASP A 3 -6.23 15.63 -2.62
CA ASP A 3 -5.43 16.08 -1.47
C ASP A 3 -5.64 15.18 -0.27
N LEU A 4 -4.51 14.89 0.38
CA LEU A 4 -4.28 14.40 1.75
C LEU A 4 -3.80 12.96 1.83
N PHE A 5 -2.47 12.81 1.91
CA PHE A 5 -1.74 12.24 3.06
C PHE A 5 -0.37 11.69 2.60
N GLU A 6 0.62 12.58 2.51
CA GLU A 6 2.00 12.25 2.87
C GLU A 6 2.51 13.37 3.78
N ASP A 7 2.97 13.00 4.98
CA ASP A 7 4.31 13.36 5.44
C ASP A 7 4.64 12.59 6.74
N GLY A 8 5.82 11.97 6.76
CA GLY A 8 6.41 11.29 7.92
C GLY A 8 7.85 10.83 7.61
N PRO A 9 8.85 11.09 8.48
CA PRO A 9 10.25 11.20 8.07
C PRO A 9 11.06 9.90 8.14
N HIS A 10 12.11 9.88 7.32
CA HIS A 10 13.16 8.87 7.25
C HIS A 10 14.05 8.84 8.50
N LEU A 11 14.37 7.63 9.00
CA LEU A 11 15.46 7.38 9.93
C LEU A 11 16.50 6.45 9.26
N THR A 12 17.74 6.91 9.21
CA THR A 12 18.95 6.16 8.81
C THR A 12 19.62 5.60 10.09
N PRO A 13 20.38 4.48 10.03
CA PRO A 13 20.83 3.75 11.21
C PRO A 13 22.18 4.25 11.74
N ILE A 14 22.32 4.34 13.07
CA ILE A 14 23.56 4.69 13.76
C ILE A 14 24.22 3.41 14.32
N LEU A 15 25.51 3.27 14.00
CA LEU A 15 26.43 2.23 14.46
C LEU A 15 26.77 2.38 15.94
N SER A 16 26.95 1.24 16.62
CA SER A 16 27.40 1.16 18.02
C SER A 16 28.84 1.63 18.18
N PHE A 17 29.11 2.50 19.16
CA PHE A 17 30.44 2.72 19.73
C PHE A 17 30.35 2.82 21.25
N GLN A 18 31.34 2.18 21.89
CA GLN A 18 31.47 1.92 23.33
C GLN A 18 31.76 3.18 24.16
N GLU A 19 31.27 3.17 25.39
CA GLU A 19 31.50 4.16 26.45
C GLU A 19 32.98 4.26 26.85
N ARG A 20 33.45 5.50 27.01
CA ARG A 20 34.49 5.90 27.97
C ARG A 20 34.13 7.27 28.55
N GLU A 21 33.88 7.30 29.86
CA GLU A 21 34.01 8.47 30.74
C GLU A 21 35.47 8.98 30.76
N PRO A 22 35.80 10.25 31.14
CA PRO A 22 35.33 10.88 32.39
C PRO A 22 35.21 12.42 32.49
N ALA A 23 34.60 12.82 33.63
CA ALA A 23 34.87 13.96 34.54
C ALA A 23 35.05 15.39 34.00
N VAL A 24 34.17 16.30 34.45
CA VAL A 24 34.50 17.73 34.65
C VAL A 24 33.86 18.27 35.93
N THR A 25 34.69 19.02 36.64
CA THR A 25 34.63 19.67 37.96
C THR A 25 33.73 20.91 38.07
N ASP A 26 33.31 21.17 39.31
CA ASP A 26 32.71 22.41 39.86
C ASP A 26 33.50 23.69 39.54
N VAL A 27 32.77 24.79 39.25
CA VAL A 27 33.15 26.16 39.65
C VAL A 27 31.88 26.99 39.93
N GLU A 28 31.94 27.70 41.05
CA GLU A 28 30.90 28.51 41.71
C GLU A 28 30.94 30.02 41.37
N HIS A 29 29.79 30.69 41.55
CA HIS A 29 29.52 32.10 41.97
C HIS A 29 29.83 33.31 41.04
N PRO A 30 29.27 34.54 41.27
CA PRO A 30 27.99 34.97 41.89
C PRO A 30 27.27 36.20 41.23
N LEU A 31 25.99 36.39 41.63
CA LEU A 31 25.18 37.61 41.87
C LEU A 31 25.59 39.01 41.34
N THR A 32 24.60 39.75 40.79
CA THR A 32 24.42 41.19 41.11
C THR A 32 22.97 41.67 40.95
N LYS A 33 22.60 42.63 41.81
CA LYS A 33 21.28 43.21 42.08
C LYS A 33 20.92 44.36 41.12
N GLY A 34 19.62 44.66 40.97
CA GLY A 34 19.11 45.88 40.35
C GLY A 34 17.64 46.18 40.72
N THR A 35 17.49 46.91 41.82
CA THR A 35 16.41 47.76 42.36
C THR A 35 15.06 47.98 41.63
N ALA A 36 14.02 48.04 42.48
CA ALA A 36 12.62 48.40 42.24
C ALA A 36 12.35 49.92 42.15
N VAL A 37 11.21 50.28 41.55
CA VAL A 37 10.45 51.50 41.83
C VAL A 37 8.95 51.13 41.91
N GLU A 38 8.34 51.40 43.06
CA GLU A 38 6.90 51.36 43.34
C GLU A 38 6.17 52.60 42.80
N GLN A 39 4.90 52.46 42.44
CA GLN A 39 3.78 53.28 42.94
C GLN A 39 2.44 52.68 42.46
N THR A 40 1.74 51.93 43.32
CA THR A 40 0.52 52.31 44.05
C THR A 40 -0.74 52.55 43.20
N GLY A 41 -1.78 51.75 43.45
CA GLY A 41 -3.13 52.29 43.60
C GLY A 41 -4.32 51.49 43.03
N ARG A 42 -5.01 50.78 43.93
CA ARG A 42 -6.47 50.56 44.00
C ARG A 42 -7.16 49.46 43.17
N SER A 43 -7.26 48.34 43.88
CA SER A 43 -8.28 47.29 43.94
C SER A 43 -9.76 47.66 43.61
N ARG A 44 -10.46 46.64 43.08
CA ARG A 44 -11.92 46.31 43.11
C ARG A 44 -12.83 46.93 42.05
N ASN A 45 -13.18 46.14 41.04
CA ASN A 45 -14.45 45.40 40.94
C ASN A 45 -14.69 44.95 39.49
N SER A 46 -14.69 43.64 39.24
CA SER A 46 -15.43 43.01 38.13
C SER A 46 -15.54 41.52 38.43
N ALA A 47 -16.22 41.20 39.53
CA ALA A 47 -16.85 39.91 39.70
C ALA A 47 -18.19 39.97 38.96
N GLU A 48 -18.18 39.69 37.66
CA GLU A 48 -19.39 39.50 36.87
C GLU A 48 -19.06 38.57 35.70
N GLY A 49 -19.67 37.38 35.69
CA GLY A 49 -19.44 36.36 34.67
C GLY A 49 -19.55 34.90 35.14
N ALA A 50 -19.86 34.63 36.41
CA ALA A 50 -20.27 33.30 36.85
C ALA A 50 -21.80 33.23 36.93
N ARG A 51 -22.45 32.93 35.79
CA ARG A 51 -23.79 32.30 35.68
C ARG A 51 -24.16 32.04 34.22
N SER A 52 -23.73 30.89 33.71
CA SER A 52 -24.38 30.18 32.60
C SER A 52 -24.20 28.69 32.86
N GLY A 53 -25.02 28.13 33.76
CA GLY A 53 -25.08 26.70 34.00
C GLY A 53 -25.77 26.02 32.83
N GLY A 54 -25.03 25.76 31.74
CA GLY A 54 -25.52 24.95 30.63
C GLY A 54 -25.63 23.48 31.04
N SER A 55 -26.81 22.91 30.88
CA SER A 55 -27.10 21.49 31.15
C SER A 55 -26.26 20.57 30.25
N LEU A 56 -25.74 19.47 30.80
CA LEU A 56 -25.12 18.39 30.03
C LEU A 56 -26.10 17.86 28.99
N GLN A 57 -25.66 17.76 27.73
CA GLN A 57 -26.46 17.20 26.65
C GLN A 57 -26.02 15.76 26.38
N THR A 58 -26.98 14.83 26.38
CA THR A 58 -26.72 13.43 26.04
C THR A 58 -27.17 13.16 24.62
N ILE A 59 -26.24 12.72 23.77
CA ILE A 59 -26.50 12.29 22.40
C ILE A 59 -26.49 10.77 22.35
N THR A 60 -27.56 10.18 21.82
CA THR A 60 -27.67 8.73 21.64
C THR A 60 -27.52 8.38 20.16
N LEU A 61 -26.53 7.56 19.84
CA LEU A 61 -26.25 7.03 18.51
C LEU A 61 -26.69 5.57 18.39
N ARG A 62 -26.92 5.10 17.16
CA ARG A 62 -27.22 3.68 16.92
C ARG A 62 -26.01 2.80 17.27
N GLU A 63 -26.29 1.53 17.56
CA GLU A 63 -25.22 0.55 17.78
C GLU A 63 -24.32 0.42 16.55
N GLY A 64 -23.03 0.15 16.80
CA GLY A 64 -22.01 0.05 15.74
C GLY A 64 -21.46 1.40 15.28
N ALA A 65 -21.28 1.52 13.95
CA ALA A 65 -20.61 2.63 13.27
C ALA A 65 -21.61 3.65 12.68
N ASP A 66 -22.36 4.37 13.54
CA ASP A 66 -23.39 5.33 13.12
C ASP A 66 -22.80 6.67 12.64
N LEU A 67 -22.23 6.65 11.43
CA LEU A 67 -21.64 7.84 10.81
C LEU A 67 -22.66 8.95 10.55
N ASP A 68 -23.86 8.59 10.09
CA ASP A 68 -24.88 9.57 9.73
C ASP A 68 -25.54 10.18 10.96
N GLY A 69 -25.84 9.38 12.00
CA GLY A 69 -26.28 9.89 13.30
C GLY A 69 -25.23 10.79 13.93
N PHE A 70 -23.95 10.40 13.89
CA PHE A 70 -22.87 11.26 14.38
C PHE A 70 -22.80 12.58 13.63
N ARG A 71 -22.92 12.59 12.29
CA ARG A 71 -22.91 13.83 11.49
C ARG A 71 -24.07 14.75 11.83
N ALA A 72 -25.28 14.21 11.96
CA ALA A 72 -26.46 14.98 12.32
C ALA A 72 -26.28 15.62 13.70
N ALA A 73 -25.87 14.83 14.70
CA ALA A 73 -25.60 15.33 16.05
C ALA A 73 -24.48 16.37 16.07
N ALA A 74 -23.37 16.13 15.36
CA ALA A 74 -22.25 17.07 15.30
C ALA A 74 -22.65 18.42 14.69
N ARG A 75 -23.50 18.44 13.65
CA ARG A 75 -24.06 19.67 13.06
C ARG A 75 -24.91 20.44 14.06
N LEU A 76 -25.80 19.76 14.76
CA LEU A 76 -26.65 20.36 15.78
C LEU A 76 -25.82 20.98 16.91
N LEU A 77 -24.90 20.22 17.48
CA LEU A 77 -24.06 20.66 18.59
C LEU A 77 -23.14 21.82 18.19
N ALA A 78 -22.55 21.77 16.99
CA ALA A 78 -21.70 22.84 16.48
C ALA A 78 -22.50 24.11 16.15
N ALA A 79 -23.72 24.00 15.60
CA ALA A 79 -24.59 25.14 15.35
C ALA A 79 -25.07 25.81 16.65
N ALA A 80 -25.26 25.04 17.72
CA ALA A 80 -25.59 25.52 19.05
C ALA A 80 -24.35 25.94 19.87
N SER A 81 -23.14 25.86 19.30
CA SER A 81 -21.86 26.16 19.97
C SER A 81 -21.73 25.46 21.33
N VAL A 82 -22.08 24.17 21.40
CA VAL A 82 -21.97 23.36 22.62
C VAL A 82 -20.54 22.81 22.76
N PRO A 83 -19.77 23.14 23.80
CA PRO A 83 -18.39 22.69 23.90
C PRO A 83 -18.30 21.18 24.22
N PRO A 84 -17.22 20.48 23.83
CA PRO A 84 -17.12 19.03 23.95
C PRO A 84 -17.25 18.47 25.37
N ASP A 85 -16.86 19.23 26.40
CA ASP A 85 -16.98 18.86 27.82
C ASP A 85 -18.44 18.84 28.31
N ARG A 86 -19.38 19.38 27.51
CA ARG A 86 -20.82 19.42 27.80
C ARG A 86 -21.62 18.35 27.05
N VAL A 87 -20.95 17.48 26.29
CA VAL A 87 -21.59 16.46 25.47
C VAL A 87 -21.23 15.07 25.98
N VAL A 88 -22.25 14.29 26.31
CA VAL A 88 -22.11 12.87 26.65
C VAL A 88 -22.60 12.03 25.48
N TRP A 89 -21.73 11.18 24.95
CA TRP A 89 -22.07 10.28 23.84
C TRP A 89 -22.48 8.91 24.40
N SER A 90 -23.67 8.45 24.01
CA SER A 90 -24.22 7.14 24.33
C SER A 90 -24.44 6.34 23.04
N ILE A 91 -24.26 5.02 23.09
CA ILE A 91 -24.43 4.10 21.97
C ILE A 91 -25.52 3.10 22.35
N GLY A 92 -26.54 2.97 21.51
CA GLY A 92 -27.68 2.08 21.74
C GLY A 92 -28.65 2.59 22.81
N GLN A 93 -29.57 1.73 23.24
CA GLN A 93 -30.61 2.04 24.22
C GLN A 93 -30.08 1.86 25.66
N ALA A 94 -29.11 2.68 26.07
CA ALA A 94 -28.77 2.77 27.49
C ALA A 94 -29.75 3.74 28.18
N PRO A 95 -30.51 3.34 29.21
CA PRO A 95 -31.37 4.26 29.95
C PRO A 95 -30.51 5.25 30.73
N GLY A 96 -30.40 6.48 30.22
CA GLY A 96 -29.71 7.56 30.92
C GLY A 96 -30.49 7.96 32.17
N LEU A 97 -29.90 7.74 33.36
CA LEU A 97 -30.52 8.07 34.65
C LEU A 97 -30.61 9.58 34.92
N PHE A 98 -29.87 10.41 34.16
CA PHE A 98 -29.88 11.87 34.31
C PHE A 98 -29.61 12.56 32.96
N GLY A 99 -30.63 13.19 32.38
CA GLY A 99 -30.46 14.11 31.25
C GLY A 99 -31.63 14.08 30.27
N GLN A 100 -32.03 15.25 29.77
CA GLN A 100 -32.92 15.34 28.62
C GLN A 100 -32.28 14.62 27.44
N VAL A 101 -32.93 13.55 26.97
CA VAL A 101 -32.55 12.84 25.76
C VAL A 101 -32.95 13.73 24.58
N ALA A 102 -32.00 14.51 24.07
CA ALA A 102 -32.17 15.14 22.77
C ALA A 102 -32.02 14.04 21.73
N GLN A 103 -33.12 13.42 21.31
CA GLN A 103 -33.13 12.74 20.03
C GLN A 103 -32.82 13.80 18.97
N PRO A 104 -31.91 13.53 18.01
CA PRO A 104 -31.70 14.44 16.90
C PRO A 104 -32.96 14.41 16.02
N GLU A 105 -34.02 15.10 16.45
CA GLU A 105 -35.13 15.46 15.58
C GLU A 105 -34.56 16.39 14.51
N SER A 106 -34.80 16.00 13.26
CA SER A 106 -34.30 16.60 12.03
C SER A 106 -34.04 18.10 12.15
N GLY A 107 -32.78 18.50 12.32
CA GLY A 107 -32.45 19.89 12.64
C GLY A 107 -31.08 20.35 12.13
N SER A 108 -31.13 21.48 11.44
CA SER A 108 -30.07 22.25 10.74
C SER A 108 -29.43 21.59 9.51
N ASP A 109 -29.86 22.06 8.35
CA ASP A 109 -29.25 21.81 7.04
C ASP A 109 -27.98 22.66 6.80
N ALA A 110 -27.53 23.42 7.81
CA ALA A 110 -26.36 24.29 7.69
C ALA A 110 -25.08 23.43 7.56
N PRO A 111 -24.32 23.55 6.45
CA PRO A 111 -23.14 22.73 6.22
C PRO A 111 -22.00 23.14 7.17
N LEU A 112 -21.43 22.15 7.87
CA LEU A 112 -20.17 22.33 8.60
C LEU A 112 -19.00 22.39 7.62
N SER A 113 -18.30 23.52 7.58
CA SER A 113 -17.11 23.72 6.75
C SER A 113 -15.86 23.15 7.43
N LEU A 114 -15.54 21.88 7.15
CA LEU A 114 -14.34 21.21 7.63
C LEU A 114 -13.27 21.09 6.53
N PRO A 115 -11.96 21.17 6.87
CA PRO A 115 -10.89 20.73 5.97
C PRO A 115 -11.10 19.27 5.58
N ARG A 116 -10.77 18.94 4.33
CA ARG A 116 -10.92 17.58 3.79
C ARG A 116 -10.26 16.51 4.67
N ALA A 117 -9.12 16.83 5.28
CA ALA A 117 -8.35 15.91 6.12
C ALA A 117 -9.13 15.47 7.36
N ALA A 118 -9.82 16.43 8.00
CA ALA A 118 -10.65 16.16 9.16
C ALA A 118 -11.90 15.36 8.76
N ALA A 119 -12.53 15.73 7.63
CA ALA A 119 -13.70 15.02 7.12
C ALA A 119 -13.41 13.55 6.77
N ASP A 120 -12.25 13.29 6.15
CA ASP A 120 -11.82 11.93 5.79
C ASP A 120 -11.45 11.12 7.05
N LEU A 121 -10.76 11.73 8.01
CA LEU A 121 -10.42 11.09 9.29
C LEU A 121 -11.68 10.64 10.07
N ILE A 122 -12.73 11.47 10.11
CA ILE A 122 -14.00 11.12 10.75
C ILE A 122 -14.55 9.82 10.16
N ARG A 123 -14.62 9.72 8.82
CA ARG A 123 -15.12 8.51 8.14
C ARG A 123 -14.29 7.28 8.49
N MET A 124 -12.96 7.42 8.61
CA MET A 124 -12.07 6.29 8.89
C MET A 124 -12.05 5.85 10.35
N VAL A 125 -12.41 6.73 11.30
CA VAL A 125 -12.34 6.45 12.74
C VAL A 125 -13.68 6.02 13.32
N VAL A 126 -14.82 6.44 12.76
CA VAL A 126 -16.16 6.03 13.25
C VAL A 126 -16.32 4.51 13.43
N PRO A 127 -15.76 3.63 12.58
CA PRO A 127 -15.78 2.18 12.80
C PRO A 127 -15.07 1.68 14.06
N HIS A 128 -14.28 2.50 14.75
CA HIS A 128 -13.48 2.06 15.88
C HIS A 128 -14.38 1.63 17.06
N ARG A 129 -13.93 0.67 17.88
CA ARG A 129 -14.78 0.14 18.97
C ARG A 129 -14.68 0.94 20.28
N ASP A 130 -13.65 1.78 20.40
CA ASP A 130 -13.46 2.65 21.58
C ASP A 130 -14.71 3.54 21.80
N PRO A 131 -15.32 3.53 23.01
CA PRO A 131 -16.52 4.33 23.30
C PRO A 131 -16.26 5.84 23.21
N GLU A 132 -15.03 6.31 23.41
CA GLU A 132 -14.68 7.73 23.37
C GLU A 132 -14.54 8.27 21.93
N ARG A 133 -14.61 7.42 20.90
CA ARG A 133 -14.37 7.84 19.50
C ARG A 133 -15.21 9.04 19.06
N TYR A 134 -16.50 9.07 19.42
CA TYR A 134 -17.39 10.14 19.02
C TYR A 134 -17.10 11.45 19.78
N ALA A 135 -16.72 11.35 21.05
CA ALA A 135 -16.27 12.50 21.83
C ALA A 135 -14.98 13.11 21.26
N LEU A 136 -14.00 12.28 20.91
CA LEU A 136 -12.75 12.71 20.29
C LEU A 136 -12.98 13.34 18.90
N LEU A 137 -13.81 12.70 18.06
CA LEU A 137 -14.18 13.23 16.75
C LEU A 137 -14.95 14.55 16.86
N TYR A 138 -15.83 14.69 17.84
CA TYR A 138 -16.52 15.96 18.08
C TYR A 138 -15.57 17.05 18.57
N THR A 139 -14.60 16.69 19.43
CA THR A 139 -13.55 17.61 19.89
C THR A 139 -12.70 18.11 18.72
N LEU A 140 -12.40 17.25 17.75
CA LEU A 140 -11.72 17.63 16.52
C LEU A 140 -12.54 18.65 15.73
N ILE A 141 -13.83 18.37 15.51
CA ILE A 141 -14.76 19.28 14.81
C ILE A 141 -14.82 20.63 15.51
N TRP A 142 -14.94 20.64 16.84
CA TRP A 142 -14.98 21.84 17.66
C TRP A 142 -13.73 22.70 17.47
N ARG A 143 -12.54 22.13 17.67
CA ARG A 143 -11.27 22.86 17.55
C ARG A 143 -11.07 23.45 16.15
N VAL A 144 -11.36 22.66 15.12
CA VAL A 144 -11.23 23.09 13.71
C VAL A 144 -12.20 24.23 13.37
N THR A 145 -13.42 24.19 13.89
CA THR A 145 -14.43 25.24 13.65
C THR A 145 -14.20 26.49 14.49
N HIS A 146 -13.48 26.39 15.60
CA HIS A 146 -13.14 27.49 16.51
C HIS A 146 -11.75 28.10 16.30
N GLY A 147 -11.18 27.93 15.09
CA GLY A 147 -10.00 28.67 14.64
C GLY A 147 -8.78 27.79 14.33
N GLU A 148 -8.75 26.53 14.75
CA GLU A 148 -7.62 25.62 14.51
C GLU A 148 -7.74 24.88 13.17
N ARG A 149 -7.85 25.61 12.05
CA ARG A 149 -8.05 25.00 10.72
C ARG A 149 -6.91 24.10 10.25
N GLY A 150 -5.68 24.39 10.70
CA GLY A 150 -4.46 23.61 10.42
C GLY A 150 -4.18 22.48 11.42
N LEU A 151 -5.11 22.17 12.34
CA LEU A 151 -4.88 21.18 13.41
C LEU A 151 -4.37 19.83 12.87
N MET A 152 -4.86 19.40 11.71
CA MET A 152 -4.47 18.15 11.06
C MET A 152 -3.01 18.10 10.58
N GLU A 153 -2.33 19.24 10.46
CA GLU A 153 -0.91 19.34 10.10
C GLU A 153 0.01 19.16 11.33
N VAL A 154 -0.55 19.32 12.53
CA VAL A 154 0.17 19.21 13.80
C VAL A 154 0.13 17.77 14.30
N GLY A 155 0.99 16.92 13.73
CA GLY A 155 1.06 15.49 14.09
C GLY A 155 1.46 15.20 15.55
N SER A 156 2.01 16.18 16.27
CA SER A 156 2.33 16.11 17.70
C SER A 156 1.14 16.41 18.62
N ASP A 157 0.03 16.91 18.08
CA ASP A 157 -1.16 17.18 18.87
C ASP A 157 -1.75 15.87 19.44
N PRO A 158 -2.00 15.78 20.77
CA PRO A 158 -2.47 14.54 21.39
C PRO A 158 -3.78 14.00 20.83
N LEU A 159 -4.71 14.87 20.42
CA LEU A 159 -5.99 14.47 19.84
C LEU A 159 -5.78 13.87 18.45
N VAL A 160 -5.00 14.56 17.60
CA VAL A 160 -4.66 14.10 16.25
C VAL A 160 -3.92 12.77 16.31
N HIS A 161 -2.94 12.66 17.21
CA HIS A 161 -2.19 11.42 17.41
C HIS A 161 -3.10 10.25 17.84
N ARG A 162 -4.02 10.49 18.79
CA ARG A 162 -4.97 9.47 19.25
C ARG A 162 -5.90 9.01 18.12
N LEU A 163 -6.45 9.94 17.34
CA LEU A 163 -7.32 9.64 16.21
C LEU A 163 -6.56 8.91 15.08
N ASP A 164 -5.31 9.27 14.80
CA ASP A 164 -4.48 8.54 13.81
C ASP A 164 -4.17 7.11 14.25
N ARG A 165 -3.94 6.87 15.55
CA ARG A 165 -3.79 5.50 16.08
C ARG A 165 -5.06 4.66 15.90
N MET A 166 -6.24 5.24 16.14
CA MET A 166 -7.53 4.58 15.88
C MET A 166 -7.69 4.27 14.40
N ARG A 167 -7.40 5.24 13.51
CA ARG A 167 -7.41 5.07 12.05
C ARG A 167 -6.50 3.91 11.60
N LYS A 168 -5.27 3.85 12.13
CA LYS A 168 -4.33 2.74 11.85
C LYS A 168 -4.84 1.40 12.36
N ALA A 169 -5.55 1.35 13.49
CA ALA A 169 -6.16 0.13 13.99
C ALA A 169 -7.28 -0.37 13.07
N ILE A 170 -8.15 0.53 12.60
CA ILE A 170 -9.17 0.22 11.58
C ILE A 170 -8.54 -0.30 10.30
N ALA A 171 -7.51 0.37 9.78
CA ALA A 171 -6.83 -0.05 8.55
C ALA A 171 -6.23 -1.46 8.67
N ARG A 172 -5.66 -1.81 9.84
CA ARG A 172 -5.16 -3.17 10.11
C ARG A 172 -6.29 -4.20 10.15
N ASP A 173 -7.40 -3.89 10.78
CA ASP A 173 -8.53 -4.81 10.90
C ASP A 173 -9.22 -5.06 9.54
N LEU A 174 -9.39 -3.99 8.74
CA LEU A 174 -9.82 -4.11 7.33
C LEU A 174 -8.88 -5.00 6.53
N HIS A 175 -7.55 -4.79 6.68
CA HIS A 175 -6.56 -5.63 6.02
C HIS A 175 -6.67 -7.10 6.44
N LYS A 176 -6.84 -7.39 7.75
CA LYS A 176 -7.06 -8.75 8.26
C LYS A 176 -8.31 -9.37 7.63
N MET A 177 -9.42 -8.64 7.60
CA MET A 177 -10.66 -9.13 7.01
C MET A 177 -10.48 -9.44 5.52
N HIS A 178 -9.91 -8.52 4.73
CA HIS A 178 -9.66 -8.74 3.31
C HIS A 178 -8.70 -9.91 3.05
N ALA A 179 -7.67 -10.10 3.89
CA ALA A 179 -6.65 -11.12 3.71
C ALA A 179 -7.09 -12.52 4.18
N PHE A 180 -7.87 -12.60 5.25
CA PHE A 180 -8.15 -13.86 5.96
C PHE A 180 -9.60 -14.33 5.87
N LEU A 181 -10.54 -13.51 5.40
CA LEU A 181 -11.91 -13.97 5.14
C LEU A 181 -11.90 -15.08 4.08
N ARG A 182 -12.61 -16.17 4.34
CA ARG A 182 -12.73 -17.30 3.41
C ARG A 182 -14.20 -17.65 3.23
N PHE A 183 -14.64 -17.63 1.97
CA PHE A 183 -15.97 -18.06 1.58
C PHE A 183 -16.03 -19.58 1.47
N ARG A 184 -17.11 -20.14 1.99
CA ARG A 184 -17.47 -21.55 1.88
C ARG A 184 -18.71 -21.66 1.02
N ARG A 185 -18.69 -22.57 0.06
CA ARG A 185 -19.85 -22.83 -0.79
C ARG A 185 -20.91 -23.56 0.03
N THR A 186 -22.15 -23.11 -0.12
CA THR A 186 -23.36 -23.77 0.38
C THR A 186 -24.41 -23.74 -0.72
N GLU A 187 -25.24 -24.77 -0.78
CA GLU A 187 -26.41 -24.81 -1.66
C GLU A 187 -27.65 -24.64 -0.78
N ALA A 188 -28.37 -23.54 -0.97
CA ALA A 188 -29.63 -23.26 -0.30
C ALA A 188 -30.70 -23.03 -1.38
N ASP A 189 -31.81 -23.78 -1.31
CA ASP A 189 -32.95 -23.66 -2.23
C ASP A 189 -32.58 -23.77 -3.73
N GLY A 190 -31.56 -24.57 -4.06
CA GLY A 190 -31.08 -24.77 -5.43
C GLY A 190 -30.24 -23.61 -5.99
N VAL A 191 -29.90 -22.61 -5.17
CA VAL A 191 -29.03 -21.49 -5.52
C VAL A 191 -27.68 -21.64 -4.82
N GLU A 192 -26.60 -21.57 -5.60
CA GLU A 192 -25.24 -21.58 -5.08
C GLU A 192 -24.96 -20.27 -4.31
N ARG A 193 -24.57 -20.39 -3.04
CA ARG A 193 -24.26 -19.26 -2.16
C ARG A 193 -22.92 -19.47 -1.45
N PHE A 194 -22.25 -18.38 -1.13
CA PHE A 194 -20.92 -18.37 -0.52
C PHE A 194 -20.96 -17.69 0.85
N VAL A 195 -20.76 -18.43 1.92
CA VAL A 195 -20.87 -17.92 3.31
C VAL A 195 -19.51 -17.88 3.98
N ALA A 196 -19.19 -16.80 4.67
CA ALA A 196 -17.95 -16.62 5.43
C ALA A 196 -18.23 -16.12 6.86
N TRP A 197 -17.45 -16.59 7.83
CA TRP A 197 -17.47 -16.08 9.20
C TRP A 197 -16.21 -15.26 9.49
N PHE A 198 -16.36 -14.10 10.13
CA PHE A 198 -15.25 -13.27 10.60
C PHE A 198 -15.56 -12.57 11.91
N GLU A 199 -14.56 -12.46 12.79
CA GLU A 199 -14.66 -11.76 14.07
C GLU A 199 -13.80 -10.51 14.03
N PRO A 200 -14.36 -9.34 13.66
CA PRO A 200 -13.60 -8.11 13.56
C PRO A 200 -13.30 -7.52 14.94
N ASP A 201 -12.11 -6.91 15.08
CA ASP A 201 -11.74 -6.18 16.30
C ASP A 201 -12.58 -4.88 16.42
N HIS A 202 -13.10 -4.35 15.29
CA HIS A 202 -13.83 -3.10 15.17
C HIS A 202 -15.12 -3.22 14.30
N HIS A 203 -15.96 -2.18 14.24
CA HIS A 203 -17.22 -2.17 13.48
C HIS A 203 -16.98 -1.93 11.98
N ILE A 204 -16.18 -2.79 11.34
CA ILE A 204 -15.66 -2.59 9.98
C ILE A 204 -16.48 -3.28 8.88
N LEU A 205 -17.51 -4.04 9.22
CA LEU A 205 -18.24 -4.89 8.27
C LEU A 205 -18.77 -4.10 7.07
N GLU A 206 -19.42 -2.97 7.31
CA GLU A 206 -19.95 -2.12 6.24
C GLU A 206 -18.84 -1.55 5.35
N ALA A 207 -17.78 -1.02 5.97
CA ALA A 207 -16.62 -0.49 5.25
C ALA A 207 -15.92 -1.57 4.40
N ALA A 208 -15.76 -2.78 4.94
CA ALA A 208 -15.13 -3.91 4.26
C ALA A 208 -16.00 -4.49 3.14
N SER A 209 -17.33 -4.44 3.27
CA SER A 209 -18.25 -5.06 2.30
C SER A 209 -18.10 -4.52 0.89
N THR A 210 -17.76 -3.23 0.75
CA THR A 210 -17.48 -2.61 -0.56
C THR A 210 -16.35 -3.29 -1.33
N PHE A 211 -15.30 -3.74 -0.65
CA PHE A 211 -14.21 -4.50 -1.24
C PHE A 211 -14.69 -5.84 -1.80
N PHE A 212 -15.54 -6.55 -1.06
CA PHE A 212 -16.06 -7.85 -1.46
C PHE A 212 -17.08 -7.73 -2.60
N VAL A 213 -17.93 -6.70 -2.63
CA VAL A 213 -18.82 -6.42 -3.76
C VAL A 213 -18.02 -6.18 -5.04
N ALA A 214 -16.99 -5.33 -4.98
CA ALA A 214 -16.16 -5.04 -6.14
C ALA A 214 -15.41 -6.27 -6.67
N ARG A 215 -14.94 -7.15 -5.76
CA ARG A 215 -14.09 -8.29 -6.12
C ARG A 215 -14.86 -9.57 -6.48
N PHE A 216 -16.06 -9.73 -5.94
CA PHE A 216 -16.91 -10.93 -6.03
C PHE A 216 -18.33 -10.58 -6.48
N ARG A 217 -18.47 -9.59 -7.38
CA ARG A 217 -19.76 -9.08 -7.87
C ARG A 217 -20.68 -10.17 -8.44
N SER A 218 -20.11 -11.16 -9.13
CA SER A 218 -20.86 -12.22 -9.82
C SER A 218 -21.26 -13.39 -8.91
N LEU A 219 -20.91 -13.36 -7.62
CA LEU A 219 -21.20 -14.43 -6.67
C LEU A 219 -22.28 -13.99 -5.69
N ASN A 220 -23.15 -14.90 -5.27
CA ASN A 220 -24.06 -14.65 -4.16
C ASN A 220 -23.33 -14.98 -2.86
N TRP A 221 -23.03 -13.99 -2.04
CA TRP A 221 -22.22 -14.21 -0.85
C TRP A 221 -22.82 -13.59 0.42
N SER A 222 -22.39 -14.11 1.56
CA SER A 222 -22.79 -13.65 2.89
C SER A 222 -21.59 -13.65 3.82
N ILE A 223 -21.38 -12.56 4.54
CA ILE A 223 -20.36 -12.40 5.55
C ILE A 223 -21.07 -12.25 6.89
N LEU A 224 -20.78 -13.17 7.79
CA LEU A 224 -21.36 -13.25 9.12
C LEU A 224 -20.31 -12.80 10.14
N THR A 225 -20.71 -11.91 11.05
CA THR A 225 -19.88 -11.46 12.16
C THR A 225 -20.70 -11.41 13.46
N PRO A 226 -20.06 -11.37 14.63
CA PRO A 226 -20.77 -11.21 15.91
C PRO A 226 -21.53 -9.89 16.07
N ASP A 227 -21.22 -8.86 15.28
CA ASP A 227 -21.85 -7.54 15.40
C ASP A 227 -22.86 -7.25 14.27
N GLY A 228 -22.94 -8.11 13.26
CA GLY A 228 -23.80 -7.91 12.09
C GLY A 228 -23.51 -8.90 10.97
N SER A 229 -24.32 -8.86 9.93
CA SER A 229 -24.12 -9.65 8.70
C SER A 229 -24.24 -8.77 7.45
N ALA A 230 -23.55 -9.17 6.39
CA ALA A 230 -23.61 -8.51 5.08
C ALA A 230 -23.91 -9.55 4.01
N HIS A 231 -24.89 -9.27 3.15
CA HIS A 231 -25.37 -10.19 2.13
C HIS A 231 -25.38 -9.50 0.77
N TRP A 232 -24.83 -10.17 -0.24
CA TRP A 232 -24.80 -9.73 -1.62
C TRP A 232 -25.43 -10.81 -2.50
N ASP A 233 -26.43 -10.43 -3.29
CA ASP A 233 -27.23 -11.31 -4.14
C ASP A 233 -26.91 -11.16 -5.65
N GLY A 234 -25.84 -10.46 -5.98
CA GLY A 234 -25.45 -10.13 -7.36
C GLY A 234 -25.87 -8.74 -7.82
N ASP A 235 -26.80 -8.09 -7.11
CA ASP A 235 -27.32 -6.76 -7.47
C ASP A 235 -27.36 -5.79 -6.26
N THR A 236 -27.82 -6.27 -5.11
CA THR A 236 -28.03 -5.45 -3.91
C THR A 236 -27.19 -5.94 -2.72
N LEU A 237 -26.53 -5.01 -2.04
CA LEU A 237 -25.87 -5.24 -0.76
C LEU A 237 -26.84 -4.91 0.37
N THR A 238 -27.11 -5.89 1.23
CA THR A 238 -27.98 -5.74 2.39
C THR A 238 -27.23 -6.08 3.68
N PHE A 239 -27.56 -5.38 4.76
CA PHE A 239 -27.00 -5.64 6.09
C PHE A 239 -28.08 -6.21 7.00
N GLY A 240 -27.71 -7.24 7.75
CA GLY A 240 -28.58 -7.98 8.63
C GLY A 240 -28.09 -8.00 10.08
N PRO A 241 -28.86 -8.63 10.98
CA PRO A 241 -28.48 -8.79 12.38
C PRO A 241 -27.17 -9.60 12.53
N PRO A 242 -26.56 -9.61 13.72
CA PRO A 242 -25.46 -10.51 14.05
C PRO A 242 -25.72 -11.95 13.60
N GLY A 243 -24.73 -12.53 12.91
CA GLY A 243 -24.76 -13.94 12.59
C GLY A 243 -24.19 -14.77 13.75
N ARG A 244 -24.46 -16.06 13.75
CA ARG A 244 -23.75 -17.02 14.60
C ARG A 244 -22.71 -17.77 13.78
N ARG A 245 -21.68 -18.24 14.46
CA ARG A 245 -20.63 -19.05 13.83
C ARG A 245 -21.19 -20.35 13.23
N GLU A 246 -22.19 -20.93 13.88
CA GLU A 246 -22.90 -22.15 13.43
C GLU A 246 -23.67 -21.96 12.11
N ASP A 247 -24.02 -20.71 11.77
CA ASP A 247 -24.72 -20.38 10.52
C ASP A 247 -23.76 -20.43 9.30
N ALA A 248 -22.45 -20.45 9.54
CA ALA A 248 -21.46 -20.73 8.50
C ALA A 248 -21.24 -22.25 8.42
N PRO A 249 -21.38 -22.88 7.24
CA PRO A 249 -21.31 -24.34 7.09
C PRO A 249 -20.06 -24.94 7.77
N GLU A 250 -20.24 -25.96 8.61
CA GLU A 250 -19.14 -26.81 9.06
C GLU A 250 -18.57 -27.59 7.87
N ALA A 251 -17.26 -27.82 7.90
CA ALA A 251 -16.53 -28.26 6.72
C ALA A 251 -17.00 -29.63 6.23
N ASP A 252 -17.50 -29.70 4.99
CA ASP A 252 -17.67 -30.96 4.27
C ASP A 252 -16.87 -30.95 2.95
N GLY A 253 -16.06 -31.99 2.79
CA GLY A 253 -15.65 -32.55 1.49
C GLY A 253 -14.54 -31.86 0.69
N PHE A 254 -13.90 -30.78 1.17
CA PHE A 254 -12.84 -30.09 0.40
C PHE A 254 -11.54 -29.85 1.20
N GLU A 255 -11.09 -30.85 1.97
CA GLU A 255 -9.85 -30.74 2.75
C GLU A 255 -8.57 -31.16 1.99
N ALA A 256 -8.67 -31.95 0.92
CA ALA A 256 -7.48 -32.43 0.20
C ALA A 256 -6.72 -31.30 -0.54
N GLY A 257 -7.44 -30.36 -1.16
CA GLY A 257 -6.81 -29.26 -1.92
C GLY A 257 -6.20 -28.15 -1.06
N TRP A 258 -6.65 -27.99 0.19
CA TRP A 258 -6.17 -26.95 1.10
C TRP A 258 -4.94 -27.40 1.92
N ARG A 259 -4.86 -28.69 2.29
CA ARG A 259 -3.67 -29.28 2.92
C ARG A 259 -2.43 -29.15 2.05
N ASP A 260 -2.56 -29.43 0.76
CA ASP A 260 -1.45 -29.34 -0.21
C ASP A 260 -1.03 -27.89 -0.46
N TYR A 261 -1.97 -26.95 -0.41
CA TYR A 261 -1.70 -25.51 -0.52
C TYR A 261 -0.91 -24.96 0.69
N TYR A 262 -1.19 -25.45 1.90
CA TYR A 262 -0.49 -25.01 3.10
C TYR A 262 0.81 -25.78 3.39
N GLU A 263 0.88 -27.09 3.10
CA GLU A 263 2.13 -27.85 3.18
C GLU A 263 3.19 -27.34 2.17
N SER A 264 2.76 -26.82 1.01
CA SER A 264 3.65 -26.24 0.00
C SER A 264 4.03 -24.76 0.22
N THR A 265 3.35 -24.05 1.12
CA THR A 265 3.60 -22.61 1.41
C THR A 265 4.30 -22.39 2.76
N PHE A 266 4.42 -23.41 3.61
CA PHE A 266 5.08 -23.33 4.91
C PHE A 266 6.61 -23.23 4.74
N ASN A 267 7.19 -22.08 5.07
CA ASN A 267 8.65 -21.85 5.08
C ASN A 267 9.20 -22.05 6.51
N PRO A 268 9.93 -23.14 6.80
CA PRO A 268 10.48 -23.42 8.14
C PRO A 268 11.52 -22.38 8.58
N ALA A 269 12.09 -21.59 7.66
CA ALA A 269 13.03 -20.53 7.96
C ALA A 269 12.36 -19.19 8.37
N ARG A 270 11.02 -19.09 8.33
CA ARG A 270 10.25 -17.92 8.84
C ARG A 270 9.69 -18.13 10.25
N THR A 271 10.03 -19.24 10.90
CA THR A 271 9.54 -19.56 12.24
C THR A 271 10.36 -18.83 13.30
N ASN A 272 10.08 -17.54 13.50
CA ASN A 272 10.29 -16.97 14.83
C ASN A 272 9.04 -17.27 15.66
N LEU A 273 9.06 -18.42 16.33
CA LEU A 273 7.96 -18.91 17.17
C LEU A 273 7.53 -17.90 18.24
N ALA A 274 8.42 -16.98 18.64
CA ALA A 274 8.11 -15.89 19.56
C ALA A 274 7.28 -14.76 18.89
N ALA A 275 7.59 -14.38 17.65
CA ALA A 275 6.85 -13.37 16.89
C ALA A 275 5.46 -13.88 16.45
N MET A 276 5.36 -15.18 16.10
CA MET A 276 4.09 -15.81 15.74
C MET A 276 3.14 -15.93 16.96
N ARG A 277 3.69 -16.11 18.18
CA ARG A 277 2.92 -16.07 19.44
C ARG A 277 2.51 -14.65 19.86
N ALA A 278 3.26 -13.62 19.46
CA ALA A 278 2.99 -12.23 19.79
C ALA A 278 1.88 -11.59 18.92
N GLU A 279 1.79 -11.99 17.63
CA GLU A 279 0.83 -11.44 16.65
C GLU A 279 -0.47 -12.26 16.51
N MET A 280 -0.56 -13.45 17.11
CA MET A 280 -1.72 -14.35 16.96
C MET A 280 -2.46 -14.63 18.28
N PRO A 281 -3.61 -13.98 18.52
CA PRO A 281 -4.54 -14.40 19.57
C PRO A 281 -5.05 -15.82 19.30
N LYS A 282 -5.01 -16.69 20.33
CA LYS A 282 -5.45 -18.11 20.27
C LYS A 282 -6.88 -18.31 19.72
N LYS A 283 -7.74 -17.29 19.80
CA LYS A 283 -9.13 -17.35 19.32
C LYS A 283 -9.25 -17.65 17.82
N TYR A 284 -8.29 -17.23 17.00
CA TYR A 284 -8.31 -17.44 15.55
C TYR A 284 -7.82 -18.83 15.10
N TRP A 285 -7.21 -19.61 16.01
CA TRP A 285 -6.58 -20.89 15.67
C TRP A 285 -7.60 -21.99 15.39
N ARG A 286 -8.77 -21.94 16.05
CA ARG A 286 -9.87 -22.91 15.87
C ARG A 286 -10.58 -22.82 14.52
N ASN A 287 -10.21 -21.85 13.68
CA ASN A 287 -10.83 -21.62 12.36
C ASN A 287 -9.89 -22.04 11.22
N MET A 288 -8.73 -22.63 11.55
CA MET A 288 -7.68 -23.04 10.63
C MET A 288 -7.51 -24.57 10.67
N PRO A 289 -7.86 -25.30 9.59
CA PRO A 289 -7.59 -26.75 9.44
C PRO A 289 -6.11 -27.11 9.59
N GLU A 290 -5.20 -26.15 9.35
CA GLU A 290 -3.76 -26.39 9.39
C GLU A 290 -3.17 -26.47 10.80
N THR A 291 -3.92 -26.04 11.82
CA THR A 291 -3.47 -26.14 13.22
C THR A 291 -3.42 -27.58 13.74
N ALA A 292 -4.18 -28.51 13.14
CA ALA A 292 -4.11 -29.94 13.45
C ALA A 292 -2.79 -30.58 12.98
N ALA A 293 -2.13 -30.01 11.96
CA ALA A 293 -0.87 -30.50 11.43
C ALA A 293 0.37 -29.95 12.18
N ILE A 294 0.23 -28.88 12.95
CA ILE A 294 1.35 -28.20 13.64
C ILE A 294 2.11 -29.16 14.59
N PRO A 295 1.47 -30.00 15.42
CA PRO A 295 2.20 -30.95 16.28
C PRO A 295 2.98 -32.03 15.49
N GLY A 296 2.53 -32.35 14.27
CA GLY A 296 3.21 -33.28 13.36
C GLY A 296 4.37 -32.61 12.61
N LEU A 297 4.17 -31.37 12.15
CA LEU A 297 5.19 -30.55 11.50
C LEU A 297 6.32 -30.16 12.45
N VAL A 298 6.02 -29.91 13.73
CA VAL A 298 7.04 -29.63 14.77
C VAL A 298 7.84 -30.89 15.12
N ARG A 299 7.21 -32.08 15.18
CA ARG A 299 7.91 -33.35 15.39
C ARG A 299 8.78 -33.76 14.20
N ALA A 300 8.34 -33.48 12.97
CA ALA A 300 9.07 -33.79 11.75
C ALA A 300 10.13 -32.74 11.37
N ALA A 301 10.14 -31.57 12.01
CA ALA A 301 11.03 -30.46 11.66
C ALA A 301 12.52 -30.80 11.88
N SER A 302 12.87 -31.51 12.96
CA SER A 302 14.27 -31.87 13.24
C SER A 302 14.80 -32.87 12.20
N ALA A 303 14.06 -33.96 11.97
CA ALA A 303 14.44 -34.99 11.00
C ALA A 303 14.47 -34.48 9.54
N ARG A 304 13.59 -33.52 9.17
CA ARG A 304 13.63 -32.87 7.86
C ARG A 304 14.76 -31.85 7.73
N THR A 305 15.23 -31.27 8.83
CA THR A 305 16.38 -30.34 8.82
C THR A 305 17.67 -31.12 8.59
N ASP A 306 17.82 -32.26 9.28
CA ASP A 306 19.00 -33.13 9.12
C ASP A 306 19.04 -33.73 7.70
N ALA A 307 17.90 -34.19 7.16
CA ALA A 307 17.80 -34.68 5.77
C ALA A 307 17.93 -33.59 4.69
N MET A 308 17.75 -32.31 5.04
CA MET A 308 17.91 -31.15 4.14
C MET A 308 19.35 -30.61 4.16
N ILE A 309 20.13 -30.89 5.22
CA ILE A 309 21.56 -30.59 5.32
C ILE A 309 22.38 -31.61 4.49
N GLU A 310 21.94 -32.88 4.43
CA GLU A 310 22.62 -33.94 3.65
C GLU A 310 22.30 -33.94 2.14
N ARG A 311 21.27 -33.22 1.68
CA ARG A 311 20.90 -33.13 0.26
C ARG A 311 21.43 -31.86 -0.40
N GLU A 312 22.13 -32.00 -1.53
CA GLU A 312 22.54 -30.85 -2.35
C GLU A 312 21.32 -29.99 -2.77
N PRO A 313 21.46 -28.65 -2.74
CA PRO A 313 20.33 -27.72 -2.83
C PRO A 313 19.67 -27.74 -4.22
N GLN A 314 18.48 -28.33 -4.31
CA GLN A 314 17.55 -28.11 -5.42
C GLN A 314 16.67 -26.89 -5.15
N MET A 315 16.49 -26.06 -6.18
CA MET A 315 15.70 -24.83 -6.09
C MET A 315 14.21 -25.13 -5.85
N PRO A 316 13.54 -24.41 -4.92
CA PRO A 316 12.14 -24.64 -4.60
C PRO A 316 11.22 -24.10 -5.71
N THR A 317 10.37 -24.98 -6.24
CA THR A 317 9.34 -24.63 -7.23
C THR A 317 8.21 -23.85 -6.53
N LYS A 318 8.13 -22.53 -6.79
CA LYS A 318 7.15 -21.60 -6.19
C LYS A 318 6.22 -21.02 -7.26
N ARG A 319 4.91 -21.02 -6.94
CA ARG A 319 3.76 -20.47 -7.71
C ARG A 319 3.64 -21.05 -9.10
N ASN A 320 2.42 -21.43 -9.50
CA ASN A 320 2.15 -21.67 -10.91
C ASN A 320 1.71 -20.34 -11.56
N PRO A 321 2.61 -19.58 -12.23
CA PRO A 321 2.24 -18.43 -13.06
C PRO A 321 1.23 -18.80 -14.16
N ALA A 322 0.98 -20.09 -14.40
CA ALA A 322 0.08 -20.56 -15.44
C ALA A 322 -1.38 -20.08 -15.33
N LYS A 323 -1.95 -19.67 -14.18
CA LYS A 323 -3.36 -19.18 -14.16
C LYS A 323 -3.53 -17.70 -14.55
N ALA A 324 -2.54 -16.85 -14.24
CA ALA A 324 -2.51 -15.47 -14.75
C ALA A 324 -2.02 -15.44 -16.19
N VAL A 325 -1.08 -16.33 -16.54
CA VAL A 325 -0.66 -16.56 -17.92
C VAL A 325 -1.76 -17.26 -18.73
N ALA A 326 -2.61 -18.14 -18.18
CA ALA A 326 -3.71 -18.78 -18.92
C ALA A 326 -4.79 -17.77 -19.34
N ALA A 327 -5.17 -16.83 -18.47
CA ALA A 327 -6.10 -15.76 -18.85
C ALA A 327 -5.51 -14.77 -19.88
N MET A 328 -4.17 -14.72 -20.00
CA MET A 328 -3.45 -13.95 -21.03
C MET A 328 -3.12 -14.79 -22.27
N SER A 329 -3.08 -16.12 -22.13
CA SER A 329 -2.82 -17.13 -23.17
C SER A 329 -4.02 -17.34 -24.09
N ASP A 330 -5.22 -16.94 -23.67
CA ASP A 330 -6.40 -16.92 -24.54
C ASP A 330 -6.31 -15.83 -25.64
N GLN A 331 -5.33 -14.92 -25.56
CA GLN A 331 -5.15 -13.84 -26.54
C GLN A 331 -3.97 -14.04 -27.50
N ASP A 332 -3.27 -15.20 -27.44
CA ASP A 332 -2.00 -15.51 -28.13
C ASP A 332 -1.76 -14.65 -29.39
N PRO A 333 -1.12 -13.47 -29.25
CA PRO A 333 -1.06 -12.52 -30.33
C PRO A 333 -0.21 -13.12 -31.45
N ALA A 334 -0.61 -12.96 -32.71
CA ALA A 334 0.13 -13.47 -33.86
C ALA A 334 1.21 -12.50 -34.35
N SER A 335 1.20 -11.25 -33.86
CA SER A 335 2.14 -10.21 -34.27
C SER A 335 2.44 -9.20 -33.16
N LEU A 336 3.52 -8.45 -33.33
CA LEU A 336 3.87 -7.31 -32.47
C LEU A 336 2.77 -6.24 -32.46
N GLU A 337 2.05 -6.06 -33.58
CA GLU A 337 0.96 -5.10 -33.67
C GLU A 337 -0.26 -5.52 -32.84
N GLU A 338 -0.63 -6.80 -32.89
CA GLU A 338 -1.68 -7.35 -32.05
C GLU A 338 -1.30 -7.31 -30.57
N LEU A 339 -0.06 -7.66 -30.24
CA LEU A 339 0.47 -7.51 -28.89
C LEU A 339 0.31 -6.06 -28.44
N ASN A 340 0.80 -5.09 -29.22
CA ASN A 340 0.70 -3.66 -28.92
C ASN A 340 -0.76 -3.18 -28.74
N ALA A 341 -1.71 -3.72 -29.50
CA ALA A 341 -3.13 -3.42 -29.34
C ALA A 341 -3.68 -3.96 -28.01
N ILE A 342 -3.28 -5.17 -27.60
CA ILE A 342 -3.55 -5.70 -26.26
C ILE A 342 -2.92 -4.77 -25.21
N ILE A 343 -1.70 -4.30 -25.46
CA ILE A 343 -1.01 -3.45 -24.49
C ILE A 343 -1.70 -2.12 -24.24
N ARG A 344 -2.17 -1.47 -25.29
CA ARG A 344 -2.90 -0.19 -25.16
C ARG A 344 -4.23 -0.32 -24.44
N ARG A 345 -4.85 -1.51 -24.46
CA ARG A 345 -6.15 -1.77 -23.84
C ARG A 345 -6.04 -2.27 -22.40
N SER A 346 -4.86 -2.67 -21.92
CA SER A 346 -4.73 -3.08 -20.53
C SER A 346 -4.73 -1.89 -19.60
N GLU A 347 -5.44 -2.05 -18.49
CA GLU A 347 -5.37 -1.09 -17.40
C GLU A 347 -4.00 -1.19 -16.71
N PRO A 348 -3.42 -0.05 -16.29
CA PRO A 348 -2.18 -0.06 -15.55
C PRO A 348 -2.38 -0.76 -14.22
N LEU A 349 -1.46 -1.67 -13.87
CA LEU A 349 -1.47 -2.37 -12.58
C LEU A 349 -1.48 -1.41 -11.36
N VAL A 350 -0.92 -0.21 -11.52
CA VAL A 350 -1.01 0.89 -10.56
C VAL A 350 -1.73 2.07 -11.25
N PRO A 351 -2.88 2.53 -10.74
CA PRO A 351 -3.60 3.65 -11.33
C PRO A 351 -2.74 4.94 -11.35
N GLY A 352 -2.84 5.73 -12.43
CA GLY A 352 -2.22 7.06 -12.51
C GLY A 352 -1.45 7.34 -13.81
N ALA A 353 -0.96 6.31 -14.49
CA ALA A 353 -0.36 6.46 -15.82
C ALA A 353 -1.36 7.05 -16.83
N THR A 354 -0.90 7.87 -17.76
CA THR A 354 -1.74 8.47 -18.80
C THR A 354 -2.08 7.43 -19.87
N GLN A 355 -1.10 6.63 -20.26
CA GLN A 355 -1.21 5.62 -21.31
C GLN A 355 -0.06 4.59 -21.18
N ALA A 356 -0.21 3.46 -21.85
CA ALA A 356 0.90 2.53 -22.04
C ALA A 356 1.95 3.13 -22.99
N VAL A 357 3.23 2.98 -22.64
CA VAL A 357 4.36 3.33 -23.51
C VAL A 357 4.94 2.04 -24.10
N LEU A 358 4.72 1.86 -25.40
CA LEU A 358 5.16 0.70 -26.15
C LEU A 358 6.66 0.78 -26.48
N GLY A 359 7.23 -0.34 -26.89
CA GLY A 359 8.56 -0.35 -27.50
C GLY A 359 8.55 0.36 -28.86
N GLU A 360 9.70 0.94 -29.23
CA GLU A 360 9.89 1.67 -30.48
C GLU A 360 11.17 1.21 -31.18
N GLY A 361 11.06 0.92 -32.49
CA GLY A 361 12.19 0.55 -33.34
C GLY A 361 11.81 -0.51 -34.38
N PRO A 362 12.77 -0.96 -35.21
CA PRO A 362 12.54 -2.01 -36.20
C PRO A 362 12.18 -3.35 -35.54
N ALA A 363 11.22 -4.08 -36.12
CA ALA A 363 10.79 -5.40 -35.64
C ALA A 363 11.85 -6.52 -35.81
N HIS A 364 13.02 -6.21 -36.39
CA HIS A 364 14.17 -7.12 -36.52
C HIS A 364 15.47 -6.41 -36.16
N ALA A 365 15.41 -5.47 -35.20
CA ALA A 365 16.59 -4.76 -34.75
C ALA A 365 17.62 -5.74 -34.17
N ALA A 366 18.87 -5.65 -34.60
CA ALA A 366 19.94 -6.52 -34.08
C ALA A 366 20.15 -6.34 -32.57
N ILE A 367 19.89 -5.13 -32.06
CA ILE A 367 20.05 -4.75 -30.65
C ILE A 367 18.72 -4.26 -30.11
N ALA A 368 18.30 -4.78 -28.96
CA ALA A 368 17.20 -4.23 -28.18
C ALA A 368 17.69 -3.70 -26.81
N PHE A 369 17.26 -2.50 -26.42
CA PHE A 369 17.53 -1.90 -25.11
C PHE A 369 16.28 -1.96 -24.23
N VAL A 370 16.45 -2.48 -23.01
CA VAL A 370 15.36 -2.62 -22.03
C VAL A 370 15.64 -1.76 -20.80
N GLY A 371 14.82 -0.75 -20.57
CA GLY A 371 14.83 0.09 -19.38
C GLY A 371 13.94 -0.41 -18.24
N GLU A 372 13.79 0.42 -17.21
CA GLU A 372 12.97 0.11 -16.03
C GLU A 372 11.47 0.29 -16.30
N GLN A 373 11.06 1.53 -16.54
CA GLN A 373 9.68 1.92 -16.81
C GLN A 373 9.68 3.28 -17.55
N PRO A 374 8.54 3.71 -18.10
CA PRO A 374 8.43 5.03 -18.71
C PRO A 374 8.56 6.12 -17.65
N GLY A 375 9.10 7.28 -18.02
CA GLY A 375 9.14 8.47 -17.18
C GLY A 375 7.99 9.44 -17.48
N ASP A 376 8.08 10.62 -16.87
CA ASP A 376 7.06 11.68 -16.98
C ASP A 376 6.85 12.18 -18.41
N GLN A 377 7.90 12.25 -19.24
CA GLN A 377 7.77 12.71 -20.62
C GLN A 377 7.30 11.58 -21.53
N GLU A 378 7.83 10.37 -21.32
CA GLU A 378 7.47 9.16 -22.03
C GLU A 378 5.98 8.87 -21.90
N ASP A 379 5.43 8.94 -20.67
CA ASP A 379 4.02 8.70 -20.39
C ASP A 379 3.09 9.72 -21.09
N ARG A 380 3.52 10.97 -21.27
CA ARG A 380 2.73 11.96 -22.01
C ARG A 380 2.83 11.78 -23.53
N GLN A 381 3.99 11.39 -24.02
CA GLN A 381 4.27 11.31 -25.45
C GLN A 381 3.98 9.92 -26.05
N GLY A 382 3.80 8.89 -25.21
CA GLY A 382 3.60 7.51 -25.65
C GLY A 382 4.84 6.84 -26.25
N ARG A 383 6.04 7.43 -26.05
CA ARG A 383 7.30 6.98 -26.68
C ARG A 383 8.38 6.71 -25.64
N PRO A 384 9.18 5.64 -25.77
CA PRO A 384 10.20 5.28 -24.79
C PRO A 384 11.46 6.15 -24.96
N PHE A 385 12.11 6.48 -23.84
CA PHE A 385 13.40 7.21 -23.80
C PHE A 385 13.38 8.55 -24.56
N VAL A 386 12.38 9.39 -24.29
CA VAL A 386 12.30 10.77 -24.85
C VAL A 386 12.69 11.86 -23.84
N GLY A 387 12.66 11.53 -22.54
CA GLY A 387 13.07 12.43 -21.46
C GLY A 387 14.59 12.55 -21.28
N PRO A 388 15.06 13.20 -20.21
CA PRO A 388 16.49 13.48 -20.00
C PRO A 388 17.39 12.23 -20.01
N ALA A 389 16.93 11.13 -19.43
CA ALA A 389 17.66 9.86 -19.44
C ALA A 389 17.76 9.26 -20.86
N GLY A 390 16.71 9.42 -21.67
CA GLY A 390 16.69 8.98 -23.06
C GLY A 390 17.54 9.84 -24.00
N GLN A 391 17.63 11.14 -23.73
CA GLN A 391 18.56 12.04 -24.42
C GLN A 391 20.01 11.67 -24.12
N LEU A 392 20.34 11.40 -22.85
CA LEU A 392 21.66 10.90 -22.46
C LEU A 392 21.97 9.56 -23.15
N LEU A 393 21.02 8.62 -23.17
CA LEU A 393 21.19 7.36 -23.88
C LEU A 393 21.44 7.57 -25.37
N SER A 394 20.67 8.44 -26.02
CA SER A 394 20.80 8.72 -27.45
C SER A 394 22.18 9.31 -27.78
N ARG A 395 22.67 10.22 -26.94
CA ARG A 395 24.03 10.78 -27.07
C ARG A 395 25.10 9.70 -26.89
N ALA A 396 24.96 8.87 -25.86
CA ALA A 396 25.93 7.81 -25.58
C ALA A 396 25.95 6.72 -26.68
N MET A 397 24.79 6.42 -27.28
CA MET A 397 24.67 5.52 -28.43
C MET A 397 25.41 6.10 -29.64
N ALA A 398 25.21 7.40 -29.94
CA ALA A 398 25.92 8.08 -31.02
C ALA A 398 27.45 8.07 -30.80
N ASP A 399 27.91 8.40 -29.59
CA ASP A 399 29.33 8.37 -29.22
C ASP A 399 29.94 6.95 -29.27
N ALA A 400 29.10 5.92 -29.16
CA ALA A 400 29.47 4.52 -29.30
C ALA A 400 29.32 3.98 -30.74
N GLY A 401 28.82 4.77 -31.69
CA GLY A 401 28.57 4.35 -33.06
C GLY A 401 27.35 3.44 -33.24
N ILE A 402 26.38 3.48 -32.33
CA ILE A 402 25.12 2.76 -32.41
C ILE A 402 24.01 3.72 -32.88
N GLU A 403 23.44 3.44 -34.05
CA GLU A 403 22.31 4.21 -34.58
C GLU A 403 21.02 3.92 -33.80
N ARG A 404 20.45 4.93 -33.13
CA ARG A 404 19.20 4.78 -32.35
C ARG A 404 18.06 4.20 -33.16
N ASN A 405 17.92 4.62 -34.42
CA ASN A 405 16.83 4.19 -35.29
C ASN A 405 17.01 2.75 -35.83
N ALA A 406 18.20 2.17 -35.66
CA ALA A 406 18.48 0.77 -36.00
C ALA A 406 18.30 -0.16 -34.78
N ALA A 407 18.13 0.39 -33.58
CA ALA A 407 17.90 -0.34 -32.35
C ALA A 407 16.41 -0.36 -31.98
N TYR A 408 16.01 -1.36 -31.20
CA TYR A 408 14.70 -1.41 -30.58
C TYR A 408 14.80 -0.96 -29.12
N LEU A 409 13.97 -0.01 -28.68
CA LEU A 409 14.01 0.54 -27.33
C LEU A 409 12.69 0.29 -26.62
N THR A 410 12.74 -0.28 -25.41
CA THR A 410 11.55 -0.60 -24.62
C THR A 410 11.82 -0.59 -23.12
N ASN A 411 10.80 -0.82 -22.31
CA ASN A 411 10.90 -0.90 -20.85
C ASN A 411 10.33 -2.21 -20.31
N ALA A 412 10.84 -2.64 -19.14
CA ALA A 412 10.35 -3.81 -18.42
C ALA A 412 8.89 -3.68 -17.96
N VAL A 413 8.48 -2.46 -17.61
CA VAL A 413 7.10 -2.11 -17.28
C VAL A 413 6.59 -1.11 -18.31
N LYS A 414 5.31 -1.21 -18.71
CA LYS A 414 4.72 -0.38 -19.79
C LYS A 414 3.99 0.87 -19.33
N HIS A 415 3.75 1.01 -18.03
CA HIS A 415 3.02 2.13 -17.45
C HIS A 415 3.88 2.88 -16.44
N PHE A 416 3.79 4.21 -16.44
CA PHE A 416 4.58 5.05 -15.54
C PHE A 416 4.03 5.00 -14.12
N LYS A 417 4.85 4.52 -13.18
CA LYS A 417 4.55 4.60 -11.75
C LYS A 417 5.15 5.85 -11.13
N PHE A 418 4.31 6.67 -10.51
CA PHE A 418 4.73 7.91 -9.88
C PHE A 418 3.85 8.30 -8.70
N GLU A 419 4.38 9.20 -7.87
CA GLU A 419 3.64 9.96 -6.87
C GLU A 419 3.55 11.42 -7.30
N GLU A 420 2.42 12.07 -6.98
CA GLU A 420 2.22 13.47 -7.30
C GLU A 420 2.61 14.35 -6.13
N ARG A 421 3.66 15.17 -6.33
CA ARG A 421 4.07 16.18 -5.37
C ARG A 421 3.87 17.56 -5.98
N GLY A 422 2.74 18.19 -5.63
CA GLY A 422 2.31 19.46 -6.22
C GLY A 422 1.95 19.30 -7.71
N LYS A 423 2.64 20.06 -8.59
CA LYS A 423 2.48 19.95 -10.06
C LYS A 423 3.44 18.94 -10.71
N ARG A 424 4.32 18.31 -9.95
CA ARG A 424 5.36 17.40 -10.47
C ARG A 424 4.98 15.94 -10.20
N ARG A 425 5.23 15.08 -11.19
CA ARG A 425 5.11 13.63 -11.08
C ARG A 425 6.49 13.05 -10.73
N ILE A 426 6.61 12.48 -9.53
CA ILE A 426 7.86 11.93 -8.99
C ILE A 426 7.88 10.43 -9.27
N HIS A 427 8.86 9.99 -10.05
CA HIS A 427 9.05 8.59 -10.41
C HIS A 427 9.18 7.67 -9.18
N GLN A 428 8.42 6.58 -9.16
CA GLN A 428 8.56 5.49 -8.18
C GLN A 428 9.06 4.20 -8.83
N LYS A 429 9.98 3.50 -8.16
CA LYS A 429 10.50 2.23 -8.68
C LYS A 429 9.41 1.14 -8.75
N PRO A 430 9.33 0.36 -9.84
CA PRO A 430 8.47 -0.81 -9.88
C PRO A 430 8.82 -1.87 -8.83
N THR A 431 7.80 -2.52 -8.27
CA THR A 431 7.98 -3.66 -7.36
C THR A 431 8.29 -4.93 -8.15
N ALA A 432 8.87 -5.94 -7.50
CA ALA A 432 9.12 -7.23 -8.15
C ALA A 432 7.83 -7.91 -8.66
N GLY A 433 6.69 -7.67 -7.98
CA GLY A 433 5.39 -8.17 -8.43
C GLY A 433 4.91 -7.48 -9.71
N GLU A 434 5.08 -6.17 -9.81
CA GLU A 434 4.77 -5.40 -11.03
C GLU A 434 5.65 -5.83 -12.20
N VAL A 435 6.97 -5.95 -11.98
CA VAL A 435 7.90 -6.46 -13.01
C VAL A 435 7.51 -7.88 -13.47
N SER A 436 7.14 -8.77 -12.53
CA SER A 436 6.70 -10.12 -12.88
C SER A 436 5.41 -10.14 -13.70
N HIS A 437 4.51 -9.17 -13.48
CA HIS A 437 3.26 -9.04 -14.23
C HIS A 437 3.52 -8.64 -15.69
N TYR A 438 4.37 -7.63 -15.92
CA TYR A 438 4.70 -7.16 -17.28
C TYR A 438 5.70 -8.06 -18.01
N ARG A 439 6.37 -8.98 -17.31
CA ARG A 439 7.40 -9.85 -17.90
C ARG A 439 6.90 -10.62 -19.12
N TRP A 440 5.69 -11.18 -19.08
CA TRP A 440 5.17 -11.94 -20.23
C TRP A 440 5.07 -11.08 -21.49
N TRP A 441 4.70 -9.81 -21.32
CA TRP A 441 4.54 -8.84 -22.41
C TRP A 441 5.90 -8.50 -23.02
N LEU A 442 6.89 -8.25 -22.16
CA LEU A 442 8.28 -8.04 -22.58
C LEU A 442 8.84 -9.27 -23.29
N ASP A 443 8.60 -10.47 -22.76
CA ASP A 443 9.07 -11.73 -23.37
C ASP A 443 8.47 -11.89 -24.78
N ARG A 444 7.15 -11.73 -24.94
CA ARG A 444 6.47 -11.77 -26.26
C ARG A 444 6.95 -10.69 -27.21
N GLU A 445 7.14 -9.46 -26.73
CA GLU A 445 7.65 -8.35 -27.52
C GLU A 445 9.04 -8.64 -28.07
N LEU A 446 9.94 -9.17 -27.25
CA LEU A 446 11.28 -9.57 -27.68
C LEU A 446 11.25 -10.81 -28.59
N ASP A 447 10.32 -11.74 -28.40
CA ASP A 447 10.12 -12.87 -29.32
C ASP A 447 9.74 -12.37 -30.73
N PHE A 448 8.85 -11.36 -30.84
CA PHE A 448 8.49 -10.77 -32.14
C PHE A 448 9.60 -9.91 -32.75
N VAL A 449 10.30 -9.14 -31.92
CA VAL A 449 11.42 -8.29 -32.37
C VAL A 449 12.63 -9.14 -32.80
N ALA A 450 12.75 -10.34 -32.22
CA ALA A 450 13.83 -11.29 -32.47
C ALA A 450 15.24 -10.65 -32.51
N PRO A 451 15.64 -9.86 -31.49
CA PRO A 451 16.96 -9.25 -31.49
C PRO A 451 18.05 -10.31 -31.30
N LYS A 452 19.27 -10.03 -31.80
CA LYS A 452 20.43 -10.89 -31.54
C LYS A 452 21.03 -10.62 -30.15
N LEU A 453 20.98 -9.36 -29.71
CA LEU A 453 21.51 -8.88 -28.44
C LEU A 453 20.48 -8.03 -27.69
N VAL A 454 20.29 -8.32 -26.40
CA VAL A 454 19.45 -7.52 -25.50
C VAL A 454 20.29 -6.85 -24.42
N VAL A 455 20.18 -5.54 -24.30
CA VAL A 455 20.90 -4.71 -23.32
C VAL A 455 19.96 -4.33 -22.18
N ALA A 456 20.25 -4.84 -20.99
CA ALA A 456 19.53 -4.53 -19.76
C ALA A 456 20.10 -3.25 -19.11
N LEU A 457 19.31 -2.18 -19.11
CA LEU A 457 19.65 -0.89 -18.51
C LEU A 457 19.19 -0.88 -17.04
N GLY A 458 20.06 -1.34 -16.13
CA GLY A 458 19.84 -1.32 -14.69
C GLY A 458 19.13 -2.56 -14.12
N ALA A 459 18.96 -2.55 -12.78
CA ALA A 459 18.57 -3.73 -12.00
C ALA A 459 17.18 -4.26 -12.35
N THR A 460 16.25 -3.37 -12.67
CA THR A 460 14.87 -3.73 -12.95
C THR A 460 14.74 -4.42 -14.31
N ALA A 461 15.49 -3.99 -15.32
CA ALA A 461 15.56 -4.68 -16.61
C ALA A 461 16.16 -6.09 -16.46
N VAL A 462 17.22 -6.23 -15.66
CA VAL A 462 17.81 -7.56 -15.36
C VAL A 462 16.82 -8.47 -14.66
N LEU A 463 16.08 -7.97 -13.66
CA LEU A 463 15.03 -8.73 -12.99
C LEU A 463 13.94 -9.16 -13.98
N ALA A 464 13.53 -8.28 -14.88
CA ALA A 464 12.50 -8.58 -15.87
C ALA A 464 12.93 -9.69 -16.83
N LEU A 465 14.17 -9.62 -17.35
CA LEU A 465 14.70 -10.58 -18.33
C LEU A 465 15.07 -11.93 -17.69
N THR A 466 15.73 -11.92 -16.53
CA THR A 466 16.28 -13.14 -15.91
C THR A 466 15.37 -13.76 -14.85
N GLY A 467 14.45 -12.98 -14.27
CA GLY A 467 13.56 -13.40 -13.19
C GLY A 467 14.26 -13.42 -11.83
N LYS A 468 15.54 -13.01 -11.80
CA LYS A 468 16.40 -13.00 -10.61
C LYS A 468 16.92 -11.59 -10.40
N ALA A 469 16.93 -11.15 -9.14
CA ALA A 469 17.54 -9.87 -8.78
C ALA A 469 19.07 -10.02 -8.75
N ILE A 470 19.77 -9.32 -9.64
CA ILE A 470 21.24 -9.34 -9.72
C ILE A 470 21.76 -7.91 -9.43
N PRO A 471 22.72 -7.74 -8.50
CA PRO A 471 23.36 -6.44 -8.26
C PRO A 471 24.16 -5.96 -9.49
N ILE A 472 23.77 -4.81 -10.07
CA ILE A 472 24.34 -4.30 -11.32
C ILE A 472 25.81 -3.93 -11.24
N THR A 473 26.26 -3.37 -10.10
CA THR A 473 27.63 -2.84 -9.97
C THR A 473 28.72 -3.88 -10.15
N ARG A 474 28.42 -5.18 -9.95
CA ARG A 474 29.34 -6.30 -10.20
C ARG A 474 29.02 -7.11 -11.45
N ALA A 475 27.90 -6.82 -12.11
CA ALA A 475 27.37 -7.64 -13.20
C ALA A 475 27.45 -6.94 -14.56
N ARG A 476 28.14 -5.79 -14.68
CA ARG A 476 28.27 -5.08 -15.96
C ARG A 476 29.06 -5.88 -16.99
N GLY A 477 28.58 -5.91 -18.22
CA GLY A 477 29.19 -6.64 -19.33
C GLY A 477 28.26 -7.69 -19.96
N PRO A 478 28.81 -8.56 -20.84
CA PRO A 478 28.10 -9.69 -21.43
C PRO A 478 27.51 -10.61 -20.35
N ALA A 479 26.30 -11.08 -20.59
CA ALA A 479 25.56 -11.95 -19.69
C ALA A 479 24.66 -12.88 -20.49
N SER A 480 24.41 -14.08 -19.96
CA SER A 480 23.36 -14.95 -20.50
C SER A 480 22.06 -14.72 -19.74
N PHE A 481 20.97 -14.49 -20.47
CA PHE A 481 19.63 -14.39 -19.90
C PHE A 481 18.83 -15.69 -20.00
N GLY A 482 19.42 -16.77 -20.55
CA GLY A 482 18.74 -18.05 -20.76
C GLY A 482 17.63 -17.96 -21.80
N LYS A 483 17.85 -17.16 -22.85
CA LYS A 483 16.90 -16.83 -23.92
C LYS A 483 17.60 -17.02 -25.28
N ALA A 484 16.86 -16.89 -26.38
CA ALA A 484 17.41 -17.08 -27.74
C ALA A 484 18.41 -15.98 -28.16
N TYR A 485 18.40 -14.85 -27.46
CA TYR A 485 19.31 -13.72 -27.65
C TYR A 485 20.42 -13.71 -26.61
N GLU A 486 21.56 -13.13 -26.97
CA GLU A 486 22.63 -12.81 -26.03
C GLU A 486 22.23 -11.60 -25.16
N GLY A 487 22.87 -11.48 -24.00
CA GLY A 487 22.60 -10.41 -23.03
C GLY A 487 23.80 -9.51 -22.79
N PHE A 488 23.52 -8.25 -22.47
CA PHE A 488 24.49 -7.33 -21.91
C PHE A 488 23.87 -6.54 -20.77
N ILE A 489 24.58 -6.37 -19.66
CA ILE A 489 24.12 -5.63 -18.50
C ILE A 489 24.92 -4.34 -18.38
N THR A 490 24.24 -3.20 -18.20
CA THR A 490 24.88 -1.94 -17.83
C THR A 490 23.97 -1.14 -16.88
N VAL A 491 24.41 0.04 -16.45
CA VAL A 491 23.61 0.94 -15.61
C VAL A 491 22.51 1.62 -16.41
N HIS A 492 21.47 2.04 -15.70
CA HIS A 492 20.42 2.85 -16.28
C HIS A 492 20.91 4.30 -16.48
N PRO A 493 20.63 4.97 -17.61
CA PRO A 493 21.06 6.36 -17.88
C PRO A 493 20.65 7.37 -16.80
N SER A 494 19.50 7.16 -16.15
CA SER A 494 19.04 8.02 -15.04
C SER A 494 19.94 7.97 -13.80
N TYR A 495 20.75 6.92 -13.62
CA TYR A 495 21.76 6.85 -12.56
C TYR A 495 22.82 7.94 -12.75
N LEU A 496 23.30 8.13 -13.99
CA LEU A 496 24.32 9.13 -14.32
C LEU A 496 23.81 10.55 -14.02
N LEU A 497 22.53 10.83 -14.28
CA LEU A 497 21.91 12.12 -13.99
C LEU A 497 21.83 12.45 -12.50
N ARG A 498 21.92 11.44 -11.61
CA ARG A 498 21.83 11.59 -10.16
C ARG A 498 23.20 11.64 -9.46
N LEU A 499 24.29 11.43 -10.20
CA LEU A 499 25.63 11.54 -9.64
C LEU A 499 25.99 12.99 -9.32
N PRO A 500 26.91 13.23 -8.37
CA PRO A 500 27.57 14.53 -8.21
C PRO A 500 28.28 14.95 -9.51
N ASP A 501 28.35 16.24 -9.81
CA ASP A 501 28.87 16.75 -11.10
C ASP A 501 30.31 16.28 -11.40
N GLU A 502 31.16 16.20 -10.38
CA GLU A 502 32.54 15.70 -10.46
C GLU A 502 32.66 14.24 -10.92
N ALA A 503 31.63 13.42 -10.73
CA ALA A 503 31.63 12.00 -11.10
C ALA A 503 30.82 11.70 -12.39
N LYS A 504 30.11 12.70 -12.94
CA LYS A 504 29.24 12.49 -14.11
C LYS A 504 30.02 12.18 -15.37
N GLU A 505 31.13 12.86 -15.60
CA GLU A 505 31.94 12.70 -16.82
C GLU A 505 32.56 11.31 -16.87
N ASP A 506 33.24 10.88 -15.81
CA ASP A 506 33.83 9.54 -15.71
C ASP A 506 32.76 8.44 -15.87
N ALA A 507 31.60 8.62 -15.25
CA ALA A 507 30.49 7.67 -15.38
C ALA A 507 29.91 7.65 -16.79
N TYR A 508 29.88 8.78 -17.49
CA TYR A 508 29.46 8.88 -18.89
C TYR A 508 30.46 8.18 -19.81
N VAL A 509 31.75 8.42 -19.64
CA VAL A 509 32.82 7.74 -20.40
C VAL A 509 32.74 6.23 -20.21
N ALA A 510 32.56 5.75 -18.97
CA ALA A 510 32.39 4.33 -18.70
C ALA A 510 31.12 3.74 -19.34
N PHE A 511 30.02 4.51 -19.37
CA PHE A 511 28.78 4.09 -20.02
C PHE A 511 28.92 4.01 -21.55
N VAL A 512 29.60 4.98 -22.17
CA VAL A 512 29.93 4.91 -23.61
C VAL A 512 30.83 3.72 -23.91
N ALA A 513 31.79 3.40 -23.05
CA ALA A 513 32.64 2.21 -23.21
C ALA A 513 31.83 0.89 -23.14
N ASP A 514 30.84 0.80 -22.24
CA ASP A 514 29.89 -0.32 -22.21
C ASP A 514 29.12 -0.43 -23.54
N LEU A 515 28.64 0.70 -24.08
CA LEU A 515 27.90 0.72 -25.35
C LEU A 515 28.77 0.38 -26.56
N LYS A 516 30.05 0.77 -26.58
CA LYS A 516 30.97 0.35 -27.65
C LYS A 516 31.11 -1.16 -27.69
N ARG A 517 31.29 -1.80 -26.52
CA ARG A 517 31.31 -3.26 -26.41
C ARG A 517 30.01 -3.93 -26.84
N VAL A 518 28.87 -3.30 -26.58
CA VAL A 518 27.57 -3.74 -27.10
C VAL A 518 27.57 -3.71 -28.64
N GLY A 519 28.05 -2.62 -29.24
CA GLY A 519 28.15 -2.49 -30.70
C GLY A 519 29.11 -3.51 -31.33
N ASP A 520 30.23 -3.80 -30.67
CA ASP A 520 31.19 -4.83 -31.08
C ASP A 520 30.55 -6.22 -31.05
N LEU A 521 29.95 -6.59 -29.92
CA LEU A 521 29.28 -7.88 -29.74
C LEU A 521 28.11 -8.07 -30.72
N ALA A 522 27.32 -7.02 -30.96
CA ALA A 522 26.23 -7.08 -31.93
C ALA A 522 26.71 -7.32 -33.35
N ARG A 523 27.89 -6.79 -33.74
CA ARG A 523 28.51 -7.06 -35.03
C ARG A 523 29.04 -8.49 -35.12
N GLU A 524 29.61 -9.02 -34.04
CA GLU A 524 30.08 -10.41 -33.97
C GLU A 524 28.94 -11.42 -34.09
N LEU A 525 27.78 -11.16 -33.45
CA LEU A 525 26.57 -11.97 -33.60
C LEU A 525 25.88 -11.73 -34.95
N GLY A 526 26.13 -10.57 -35.56
CA GLY A 526 25.62 -10.09 -36.84
C GLY A 526 26.21 -10.81 -38.04
N ALA A 527 27.52 -11.06 -37.98
CA ALA A 527 28.33 -11.84 -38.92
C ALA A 527 27.96 -13.33 -38.89
#